data_AF-N2AJG8-F1
#
_entry.id   AF-N2AJG8-F1
#
_cell.length_a   1.000
_cell.length_b   1.000
_cell.length_c   1.000
_cell.angle_alpha   90.00
_cell.angle_beta   90.00
_cell.angle_gamma   90.00
#
_symmetry.space_group_name_H-M   'P 1'
#
loop_
_entity.id
_entity.type
_entity.pdbx_description
1 polymer ?
#
loop_
_entity_poly.entity_id
_entity_poly.type
_entity_poly.pdbx_seq_one_letter_code
_entity_poly.pdbx_strand_id
1 'polypeptide(L)'
;MGVVKAVCISERRGIEKKNVGSAEFAEGFGIRGDAHGGNWHRQVSLLSAERIEAFNRKGADVVYGAFGENLVVEGFDFRSLPAGTTFRCNDVVLEMTQIGKECHTHCRIYQKMGECIMPTQGVFAQVIHGGTISVGDEMQIIEKADTRYTAAVVTLSDKGARGEREDTSGPCICGMLEEAGYRVVERLLLPDEQKKIEQELIRLSDGRQVNLVLTTGGTGFSQRDRTPEATMAVAERNAPGIAEAIRMHSLSITGRAMLGRGASVIRGKTLIVNLPGSKKAVKESLEYILPHLEHGIGILTGEEAECGGRV
;
A
#
# COMPACT_ATOMS: atom_id res chain seq x y z
N MET A 1 2.13 -17.40 -6.97
CA MET A 1 1.98 -16.63 -8.21
C MET A 1 1.09 -17.44 -9.13
N GLY A 2 0.19 -16.79 -9.85
CA GLY A 2 -0.74 -17.43 -10.77
C GLY A 2 -0.78 -16.72 -12.12
N VAL A 3 -1.38 -17.36 -13.12
CA VAL A 3 -1.46 -16.85 -14.49
C VAL A 3 -2.92 -16.74 -14.92
N VAL A 4 -3.32 -15.57 -15.44
CA VAL A 4 -4.69 -15.33 -15.91
C VAL A 4 -4.96 -16.16 -17.16
N LYS A 5 -5.98 -17.04 -17.09
CA LYS A 5 -6.42 -17.90 -18.19
C LYS A 5 -7.64 -17.37 -18.93
N ALA A 6 -8.46 -16.55 -18.27
CA ALA A 6 -9.62 -15.93 -18.89
C ALA A 6 -10.00 -14.62 -18.21
N VAL A 7 -10.51 -13.69 -19.02
CA VAL A 7 -11.16 -12.45 -18.59
C VAL A 7 -12.55 -12.44 -19.22
N CYS A 8 -13.59 -12.59 -18.41
CA CYS A 8 -14.95 -12.87 -18.84
C CYS A 8 -15.91 -11.76 -18.41
N ILE A 9 -16.77 -11.32 -19.34
CA ILE A 9 -17.83 -10.34 -19.08
C ILE A 9 -19.18 -10.78 -19.67
N SER A 10 -20.27 -10.19 -19.19
CA SER A 10 -21.61 -10.34 -19.76
C SER A 10 -22.32 -8.99 -19.85
N GLU A 11 -22.97 -8.72 -20.97
CA GLU A 11 -23.72 -7.48 -21.18
C GLU A 11 -25.01 -7.38 -20.35
N ARG A 12 -25.53 -8.53 -19.88
CA ARG A 12 -26.74 -8.61 -19.06
C ARG A 12 -26.53 -9.59 -17.91
N ARG A 13 -27.33 -9.46 -16.85
CA ARG A 13 -27.35 -10.43 -15.74
C ARG A 13 -28.10 -11.69 -16.16
N GLY A 14 -27.70 -12.84 -15.63
CA GLY A 14 -28.37 -14.12 -15.86
C GLY A 14 -28.00 -14.84 -17.17
N ILE A 15 -27.07 -14.29 -17.97
CA ILE A 15 -26.46 -14.99 -19.11
C ILE A 15 -25.04 -15.44 -18.76
N GLU A 16 -24.55 -16.44 -19.48
CA GLU A 16 -23.15 -16.87 -19.39
C GLU A 16 -22.22 -15.74 -19.82
N LYS A 17 -21.10 -15.59 -19.10
CA LYS A 17 -20.07 -14.62 -19.46
C LYS A 17 -19.23 -15.18 -20.61
N LYS A 18 -18.73 -14.29 -21.45
CA LYS A 18 -17.85 -14.63 -22.57
C LYS A 18 -16.43 -14.17 -22.26
N ASN A 19 -15.46 -15.03 -22.53
CA ASN A 19 -14.05 -14.65 -22.45
C ASN A 19 -13.73 -13.62 -23.53
N VAL A 20 -13.39 -12.40 -23.12
CA VAL A 20 -13.01 -11.28 -23.98
C VAL A 20 -11.49 -11.11 -24.07
N GLY A 21 -10.72 -11.93 -23.36
CA GLY A 21 -9.25 -11.93 -23.40
C GLY A 21 -8.59 -10.78 -22.64
N SER A 22 -9.22 -9.60 -22.59
CA SER A 22 -8.74 -8.43 -21.84
C SER A 22 -9.91 -7.53 -21.46
N ALA A 23 -9.83 -6.86 -20.31
CA ALA A 23 -10.83 -5.88 -19.89
C ALA A 23 -10.26 -4.81 -18.94
N GLU A 24 -10.92 -3.64 -18.91
CA GLU A 24 -10.62 -2.55 -17.99
C GLU A 24 -11.35 -2.74 -16.65
N PHE A 25 -10.59 -2.71 -15.56
CA PHE A 25 -11.06 -2.76 -14.18
C PHE A 25 -11.13 -1.34 -13.63
N ALA A 26 -12.31 -0.92 -13.19
CA ALA A 26 -12.58 0.38 -12.63
C ALA A 26 -12.69 0.29 -11.11
N GLU A 27 -11.95 1.16 -10.42
CA GLU A 27 -11.93 1.28 -8.96
C GLU A 27 -13.34 1.47 -8.40
N GLY A 28 -13.67 0.72 -7.35
CA GLY A 28 -14.98 0.80 -6.69
C GLY A 28 -16.17 0.36 -7.55
N PHE A 29 -15.93 -0.19 -8.75
CA PHE A 29 -16.99 -0.56 -9.70
C PHE A 29 -16.90 -2.01 -10.19
N GLY A 30 -15.70 -2.52 -10.50
CA GLY A 30 -15.54 -3.84 -11.13
C GLY A 30 -15.05 -3.73 -12.56
N ILE A 31 -15.60 -4.52 -13.47
CA ILE A 31 -15.15 -4.55 -14.87
C ILE A 31 -16.04 -3.68 -15.75
N ARG A 32 -15.45 -2.79 -16.54
CA ARG A 32 -16.20 -1.99 -17.51
C ARG A 32 -16.88 -2.88 -18.54
N GLY A 33 -18.15 -2.60 -18.82
CA GLY A 33 -18.96 -3.39 -19.75
C GLY A 33 -19.55 -4.68 -19.17
N ASP A 34 -19.26 -5.01 -17.90
CA ASP A 34 -19.89 -6.16 -17.25
C ASP A 34 -21.17 -5.76 -16.48
N ALA A 35 -22.24 -6.53 -16.68
CA ALA A 35 -23.55 -6.28 -16.05
C ALA A 35 -23.59 -6.47 -14.52
N HIS A 36 -22.53 -7.03 -13.93
CA HIS A 36 -22.40 -7.16 -12.48
C HIS A 36 -21.52 -6.05 -11.88
N GLY A 37 -20.95 -5.15 -12.69
CA GLY A 37 -20.29 -3.94 -12.21
C GLY A 37 -21.23 -3.02 -11.42
N GLY A 38 -20.69 -2.33 -10.43
CA GLY A 38 -21.38 -1.37 -9.58
C GLY A 38 -20.65 -1.13 -8.25
N ASN A 39 -21.16 -0.18 -7.46
CA ASN A 39 -20.62 0.13 -6.14
C ASN A 39 -21.18 -0.83 -5.07
N TRP A 40 -20.59 -2.01 -4.98
CA TRP A 40 -20.92 -3.05 -3.99
C TRP A 40 -19.70 -3.98 -3.80
N HIS A 41 -19.76 -4.92 -2.84
CA HIS A 41 -18.58 -5.70 -2.43
C HIS A 41 -18.21 -6.88 -3.35
N ARG A 42 -19.03 -7.24 -4.35
CA ARG A 42 -18.77 -8.40 -5.24
C ARG A 42 -18.59 -7.97 -6.70
N GLN A 43 -17.65 -7.04 -6.89
CA GLN A 43 -17.41 -6.36 -8.16
C GLN A 43 -16.79 -7.28 -9.21
N VAL A 44 -15.91 -8.19 -8.77
CA VAL A 44 -15.20 -9.15 -9.62
C VAL A 44 -15.36 -10.53 -9.01
N SER A 45 -15.64 -11.53 -9.83
CA SER A 45 -15.67 -12.94 -9.40
C SER A 45 -14.45 -13.70 -9.93
N LEU A 46 -13.81 -14.50 -9.08
CA LEU A 46 -12.61 -15.26 -9.41
C LEU A 46 -12.84 -16.76 -9.22
N LEU A 47 -12.27 -17.56 -10.12
CA LEU A 47 -12.20 -19.02 -10.03
C LEU A 47 -10.78 -19.51 -10.36
N SER A 48 -10.39 -20.59 -9.70
CA SER A 48 -9.16 -21.32 -10.00
C SER A 48 -9.34 -22.16 -11.27
N ALA A 49 -8.39 -22.10 -12.21
CA ALA A 49 -8.44 -22.86 -13.45
C ALA A 49 -8.55 -24.37 -13.20
N GLU A 50 -7.79 -24.87 -12.23
CA GLU A 50 -7.73 -26.28 -11.83
C GLU A 50 -9.09 -26.81 -11.36
N ARG A 51 -9.93 -25.93 -10.80
CA ARG A 51 -11.28 -26.28 -10.32
C ARG A 51 -12.23 -26.45 -11.48
N ILE A 52 -12.12 -25.62 -12.52
CA ILE A 52 -12.90 -25.75 -13.76
C ILE A 52 -12.48 -27.02 -14.51
N GLU A 53 -11.17 -27.28 -14.64
CA GLU A 53 -10.65 -28.48 -15.27
C GLU A 53 -11.08 -29.77 -14.55
N ALA A 54 -11.06 -29.77 -13.22
CA ALA A 54 -11.58 -30.88 -12.42
C ALA A 54 -13.08 -31.10 -12.64
N PHE A 55 -13.85 -30.02 -12.80
CA PHE A 55 -15.29 -30.10 -13.11
C PHE A 55 -15.53 -30.66 -14.52
N ASN A 56 -14.73 -30.25 -15.51
CA ASN A 56 -14.81 -30.76 -16.87
C ASN A 56 -14.44 -32.24 -16.99
N ARG A 57 -13.49 -32.73 -16.19
CA ARG A 57 -13.17 -34.18 -16.13
C ARG A 57 -14.35 -35.04 -15.67
N LYS A 58 -15.37 -34.46 -15.02
CA LYS A 58 -16.63 -35.14 -14.70
C LYS A 58 -17.65 -35.16 -15.87
N GLY A 59 -17.28 -34.65 -17.04
CA GLY A 59 -18.14 -34.63 -18.24
C GLY A 59 -18.98 -33.35 -18.41
N ALA A 60 -18.64 -32.26 -17.70
CA ALA A 60 -19.41 -31.02 -17.76
C ALA A 60 -19.28 -30.29 -19.10
N ASP A 61 -18.12 -30.37 -19.74
CA ASP A 61 -17.78 -29.70 -21.01
C ASP A 61 -18.17 -28.21 -21.04
N VAL A 62 -17.69 -27.47 -20.02
CA VAL A 62 -17.92 -26.04 -19.86
C VAL A 62 -16.71 -25.22 -20.29
N VAL A 63 -16.99 -24.03 -20.84
CA VAL A 63 -15.98 -23.03 -21.21
C VAL A 63 -15.81 -22.00 -20.09
N TYR A 64 -14.70 -21.24 -20.12
CA TYR A 64 -14.50 -20.15 -19.17
C TYR A 64 -15.56 -19.05 -19.32
N GLY A 65 -16.11 -18.62 -18.19
CA GLY A 65 -17.26 -17.71 -18.07
C GLY A 65 -18.61 -18.43 -17.91
N ALA A 66 -18.67 -19.75 -18.09
CA ALA A 66 -19.92 -20.51 -18.01
C ALA A 66 -20.53 -20.51 -16.60
N PHE A 67 -19.73 -20.39 -15.54
CA PHE A 67 -20.24 -20.29 -14.18
C PHE A 67 -20.57 -18.85 -13.77
N GLY A 68 -20.32 -17.88 -14.64
CA GLY A 68 -20.48 -16.47 -14.35
C GLY A 68 -19.30 -15.86 -13.59
N GLU A 69 -18.13 -16.48 -13.66
CA GLU A 69 -16.86 -15.94 -13.19
C GLU A 69 -16.30 -14.87 -14.13
N ASN A 70 -15.61 -13.88 -13.58
CA ASN A 70 -14.94 -12.83 -14.35
C ASN A 70 -13.48 -13.18 -14.63
N LEU A 71 -12.75 -13.71 -13.65
CA LEU A 71 -11.35 -14.08 -13.80
C LEU A 71 -11.19 -15.57 -13.54
N VAL A 72 -10.47 -16.23 -14.45
CA VAL A 72 -9.96 -17.58 -14.23
C VAL A 72 -8.45 -17.48 -14.13
N VAL A 73 -7.88 -17.98 -13.03
CA VAL A 73 -6.43 -17.89 -12.77
C VAL A 73 -5.92 -19.27 -12.39
N GLU A 74 -4.85 -19.70 -13.05
CA GLU A 74 -4.08 -20.91 -12.72
C GLU A 74 -3.08 -20.60 -11.59
N GLY A 75 -2.78 -21.56 -10.74
CA GLY A 75 -1.76 -21.45 -9.68
C GLY A 75 -2.27 -20.88 -8.36
N PHE A 76 -3.57 -20.60 -8.25
CA PHE A 76 -4.22 -20.21 -6.99
C PHE A 76 -5.31 -21.18 -6.59
N ASP A 77 -5.36 -21.53 -5.31
CA ASP A 77 -6.55 -22.10 -4.69
C ASP A 77 -7.32 -21.00 -3.95
N PHE A 78 -8.09 -20.19 -4.67
CA PHE A 78 -8.71 -18.99 -4.09
C PHE A 78 -9.58 -19.30 -2.86
N ARG A 79 -10.24 -20.45 -2.84
CA ARG A 79 -11.10 -20.89 -1.74
C ARG A 79 -10.34 -21.02 -0.42
N SER A 80 -9.07 -21.43 -0.44
CA SER A 80 -8.30 -21.63 0.80
C SER A 80 -7.69 -20.35 1.35
N LEU A 81 -7.81 -19.22 0.63
CA LEU A 81 -7.33 -17.93 1.07
C LEU A 81 -8.36 -17.24 1.99
N PRO A 82 -7.91 -16.45 2.98
CA PRO A 82 -8.81 -15.69 3.84
C PRO A 82 -9.37 -14.46 3.10
N ALA A 83 -10.64 -14.11 3.36
CA ALA A 83 -11.18 -12.82 2.95
C ALA A 83 -10.29 -11.67 3.47
N GLY A 84 -10.06 -10.65 2.66
CA GLY A 84 -9.06 -9.59 2.86
C GLY A 84 -7.74 -9.82 2.13
N THR A 85 -7.51 -11.03 1.58
CA THR A 85 -6.33 -11.28 0.75
C THR A 85 -6.33 -10.36 -0.47
N THR A 86 -5.19 -9.71 -0.72
CA THR A 86 -5.03 -8.75 -1.82
C THR A 86 -4.21 -9.35 -2.95
N PHE A 87 -4.64 -9.14 -4.18
CA PHE A 87 -3.97 -9.61 -5.39
C PHE A 87 -3.56 -8.42 -6.25
N ARG A 88 -2.37 -8.48 -6.83
CA ARG A 88 -1.91 -7.56 -7.87
C ARG A 88 -1.75 -8.30 -9.19
N CYS A 89 -2.22 -7.70 -10.27
CA CYS A 89 -2.01 -8.14 -11.64
C CYS A 89 -1.85 -6.90 -12.51
N ASN A 90 -0.63 -6.67 -13.01
CA ASN A 90 -0.21 -5.36 -13.54
C ASN A 90 -0.52 -4.22 -12.53
N ASP A 91 -1.20 -3.17 -12.99
CA ASP A 91 -1.66 -2.06 -12.17
C ASP A 91 -2.92 -2.39 -11.35
N VAL A 92 -3.65 -3.47 -11.68
CA VAL A 92 -4.91 -3.77 -11.01
C VAL A 92 -4.65 -4.40 -9.64
N VAL A 93 -5.30 -3.84 -8.62
CA VAL A 93 -5.29 -4.39 -7.26
C VAL A 93 -6.70 -4.83 -6.88
N LEU A 94 -6.85 -6.09 -6.50
CA LEU A 94 -8.11 -6.70 -6.09
C LEU A 94 -8.03 -7.14 -4.63
N GLU A 95 -9.05 -6.86 -3.83
CA GLU A 95 -9.16 -7.39 -2.45
C GLU A 95 -10.31 -8.38 -2.37
N MET A 96 -10.04 -9.60 -1.91
CA MET A 96 -11.08 -10.63 -1.74
C MET A 96 -12.06 -10.23 -0.64
N THR A 97 -13.34 -10.19 -0.95
CA THR A 97 -14.38 -9.77 -0.02
C THR A 97 -15.20 -10.94 0.52
N GLN A 98 -15.37 -11.99 -0.28
CA GLN A 98 -16.30 -13.07 0.04
C GLN A 98 -15.93 -14.39 -0.66
N ILE A 99 -16.16 -15.51 0.02
CA ILE A 99 -16.10 -16.86 -0.55
C ILE A 99 -17.54 -17.35 -0.80
N GLY A 100 -17.79 -17.84 -2.00
CA GLY A 100 -19.06 -18.46 -2.39
C GLY A 100 -20.24 -17.48 -2.44
N LYS A 101 -21.37 -17.96 -2.95
CA LYS A 101 -22.68 -17.31 -2.84
C LYS A 101 -23.77 -18.37 -2.80
N GLU A 102 -24.86 -18.08 -2.09
CA GLU A 102 -26.06 -18.91 -2.19
C GLU A 102 -26.65 -18.80 -3.60
N CYS A 103 -27.02 -19.95 -4.18
CA CYS A 103 -27.69 -20.03 -5.47
C CYS A 103 -29.19 -20.17 -5.24
N HIS A 104 -29.95 -19.08 -5.39
CA HIS A 104 -31.41 -19.10 -5.27
C HIS A 104 -32.13 -19.55 -6.55
N THR A 105 -31.40 -19.66 -7.67
CA THR A 105 -31.95 -20.07 -8.97
C THR A 105 -31.01 -21.08 -9.60
N HIS A 106 -31.47 -22.31 -9.78
CA HIS A 106 -30.67 -23.40 -10.36
C HIS A 106 -30.38 -23.12 -11.83
N CYS A 107 -29.16 -22.67 -12.13
CA CYS A 107 -28.71 -22.33 -13.48
C CYS A 107 -28.60 -23.58 -14.38
N ARG A 108 -28.37 -23.36 -15.67
CA ARG A 108 -28.24 -24.43 -16.69
C ARG A 108 -27.18 -25.48 -16.31
N ILE A 109 -26.08 -25.06 -15.68
CA ILE A 109 -25.03 -25.97 -15.19
C ILE A 109 -25.57 -26.87 -14.08
N TYR A 110 -26.27 -26.31 -13.10
CA TYR A 110 -26.87 -27.09 -12.02
C TYR A 110 -27.90 -28.09 -12.55
N GLN A 111 -28.70 -27.69 -13.54
CA GLN A 111 -29.67 -28.58 -14.18
C GLN A 111 -28.99 -29.74 -14.92
N LYS A 112 -27.83 -29.50 -15.56
CA LYS A 112 -27.07 -30.53 -16.28
C LYS A 112 -26.29 -31.46 -15.34
N MET A 113 -25.65 -30.90 -14.31
CA MET A 113 -24.65 -31.61 -13.49
C MET A 113 -25.13 -31.94 -12.07
N GLY A 114 -26.27 -31.41 -11.63
CA GLY A 114 -26.75 -31.50 -10.25
C GLY A 114 -25.97 -30.63 -9.24
N GLU A 115 -24.88 -29.98 -9.66
CA GLU A 115 -24.05 -29.12 -8.83
C GLU A 115 -23.49 -27.92 -9.62
N CYS A 116 -23.14 -26.83 -8.91
CA CYS A 116 -22.45 -25.67 -9.47
C CYS A 116 -21.20 -25.37 -8.62
N ILE A 117 -20.12 -24.96 -9.27
CA ILE A 117 -18.84 -24.72 -8.59
C ILE A 117 -18.80 -23.38 -7.83
N MET A 118 -19.58 -22.39 -8.26
CA MET A 118 -19.53 -21.02 -7.70
C MET A 118 -19.87 -20.91 -6.21
N PRO A 119 -20.90 -21.60 -5.67
CA PRO A 119 -21.19 -21.55 -4.24
C PRO A 119 -20.06 -22.05 -3.35
N THR A 120 -19.21 -22.96 -3.85
CA THR A 120 -18.23 -23.68 -3.03
C THR A 120 -16.78 -23.35 -3.36
N GLN A 121 -16.49 -22.83 -4.55
CA GLN A 121 -15.13 -22.52 -5.02
C GLN A 121 -14.98 -21.09 -5.54
N GLY A 122 -16.07 -20.44 -5.97
CA GLY A 122 -16.02 -19.08 -6.47
C GLY A 122 -15.72 -18.10 -5.34
N VAL A 123 -14.86 -17.13 -5.58
CA VAL A 123 -14.64 -16.01 -4.65
C VAL A 123 -15.00 -14.70 -5.33
N PHE A 124 -15.21 -13.67 -4.52
CA PHE A 124 -15.51 -12.32 -4.98
C PHE A 124 -14.48 -11.33 -4.44
N ALA A 125 -14.23 -10.29 -5.21
CA ALA A 125 -13.30 -9.23 -4.87
C ALA A 125 -13.88 -7.86 -5.25
N GLN A 126 -13.29 -6.83 -4.64
CA GLN A 126 -13.45 -5.44 -5.01
C GLN A 126 -12.18 -4.92 -5.71
N VAL A 127 -12.34 -3.96 -6.61
CA VAL A 127 -11.24 -3.29 -7.30
C VAL A 127 -10.77 -2.12 -6.44
N ILE A 128 -9.59 -2.26 -5.87
CA ILE A 128 -8.92 -1.25 -5.03
C ILE A 128 -8.16 -0.24 -5.88
N HIS A 129 -7.53 -0.72 -6.95
CA HIS A 129 -6.86 0.13 -7.94
C HIS A 129 -7.18 -0.41 -9.33
N GLY A 130 -7.58 0.50 -10.23
CA GLY A 130 -8.00 0.16 -11.59
C GLY A 130 -6.84 -0.09 -12.55
N GLY A 131 -7.15 -0.50 -13.77
CA GLY A 131 -6.17 -0.83 -14.80
C GLY A 131 -6.69 -1.91 -15.75
N THR A 132 -5.78 -2.58 -16.44
CA THR A 132 -6.13 -3.62 -17.42
C THR A 132 -5.53 -4.97 -17.02
N ILE A 133 -6.37 -6.00 -17.05
CA ILE A 133 -5.93 -7.41 -16.96
C ILE A 133 -6.24 -8.09 -18.28
N SER A 134 -5.27 -8.85 -18.78
CA SER A 134 -5.31 -9.65 -20.00
C SER A 134 -4.95 -11.11 -19.70
N VAL A 135 -5.38 -12.01 -20.58
CA VAL A 135 -4.96 -13.42 -20.55
C VAL A 135 -3.44 -13.50 -20.73
N GLY A 136 -2.80 -14.30 -19.89
CA GLY A 136 -1.35 -14.46 -19.83
C GLY A 136 -0.68 -13.61 -18.74
N ASP A 137 -1.38 -12.62 -18.18
CA ASP A 137 -0.81 -11.77 -17.13
C ASP A 137 -0.56 -12.57 -15.84
N GLU A 138 0.51 -12.21 -15.15
CA GLU A 138 0.85 -12.78 -13.86
C GLU A 138 0.08 -12.08 -12.74
N MET A 139 -0.48 -12.88 -11.83
CA MET A 139 -1.16 -12.42 -10.63
C MET A 139 -0.40 -12.91 -9.39
N GLN A 140 -0.20 -12.01 -8.44
CA GLN A 140 0.52 -12.29 -7.21
C GLN A 140 -0.34 -11.89 -6.01
N ILE A 141 -0.27 -12.67 -4.93
CA ILE A 141 -0.75 -12.19 -3.63
C ILE A 141 0.25 -11.12 -3.21
N ILE A 142 -0.27 -9.94 -2.91
CA ILE A 142 0.51 -8.88 -2.29
C ILE A 142 0.05 -8.76 -0.85
N GLU A 143 1.01 -8.53 0.04
CA GLU A 143 0.67 -8.00 1.35
C GLU A 143 0.01 -6.65 1.14
N LYS A 144 -1.09 -6.42 1.86
CA LYS A 144 -1.76 -5.13 1.83
C LYS A 144 -0.71 -4.09 2.21
N ALA A 145 -0.50 -3.07 1.37
CA ALA A 145 0.24 -1.90 1.80
C ALA A 145 -0.42 -1.42 3.09
N ASP A 146 0.31 -1.50 4.20
CA ASP A 146 -0.26 -1.27 5.51
C ASP A 146 -0.48 0.23 5.72
N THR A 147 -1.56 0.74 5.12
CA THR A 147 -1.95 2.16 5.20
C THR A 147 -2.41 2.59 6.61
N ARG A 148 -2.26 1.73 7.63
CA ARG A 148 -2.52 2.07 9.03
C ARG A 148 -1.73 3.29 9.47
N TYR A 149 -0.50 3.45 8.97
CA TYR A 149 0.35 4.56 9.35
C TYR A 149 0.27 5.70 8.36
N THR A 150 0.02 6.87 8.92
CA THR A 150 0.04 8.15 8.22
C THR A 150 1.36 8.85 8.43
N ALA A 151 1.85 9.49 7.36
CA ALA A 151 3.10 10.22 7.38
C ALA A 151 2.94 11.65 6.87
N ALA A 152 3.79 12.56 7.36
CA ALA A 152 3.97 13.89 6.81
C ALA A 152 5.44 14.14 6.45
N VAL A 153 5.66 14.87 5.36
CA VAL A 153 6.99 15.20 4.86
C VAL A 153 7.21 16.71 4.91
N VAL A 154 8.29 17.15 5.54
CA VAL A 154 8.61 18.59 5.69
C VAL A 154 9.99 18.89 5.10
N THR A 155 10.02 19.56 3.96
CA THR A 155 11.25 20.05 3.37
C THR A 155 11.60 21.42 3.95
N LEU A 156 12.83 21.57 4.44
CA LEU A 156 13.34 22.77 5.10
C LEU A 156 14.44 23.38 4.23
N SER A 157 14.12 24.53 3.62
CA SER A 157 15.00 25.21 2.69
C SER A 157 14.56 26.65 2.47
N ASP A 158 15.34 27.60 2.94
CA ASP A 158 15.18 29.03 2.62
C ASP A 158 15.06 29.31 1.12
N LYS A 159 15.89 28.66 0.30
CA LYS A 159 15.87 28.82 -1.17
C LYS A 159 14.64 28.19 -1.79
N GLY A 160 14.21 27.04 -1.27
CA GLY A 160 13.01 26.35 -1.73
C GLY A 160 11.75 27.18 -1.43
N ALA A 161 11.64 27.70 -0.21
CA ALA A 161 10.53 28.56 0.20
C ALA A 161 10.42 29.86 -0.62
N ARG A 162 11.54 30.38 -1.15
CA ARG A 162 11.56 31.52 -2.07
C ARG A 162 11.37 31.16 -3.55
N GLY A 163 11.26 29.88 -3.89
CA GLY A 163 11.16 29.42 -5.29
C GLY A 163 12.47 29.49 -6.08
N GLU A 164 13.60 29.73 -5.41
CA GLU A 164 14.93 29.82 -6.05
C GLU A 164 15.54 28.43 -6.30
N ARG A 165 14.96 27.38 -5.73
CA ARG A 165 15.40 26.00 -5.89
C ARG A 165 14.21 25.05 -5.83
N GLU A 166 14.13 24.15 -6.79
CA GLU A 166 13.12 23.09 -6.79
C GLU A 166 13.38 22.06 -5.67
N ASP A 167 12.33 21.70 -4.95
CA ASP A 167 12.38 20.61 -3.97
C ASP A 167 12.30 19.25 -4.67
N THR A 168 13.43 18.55 -4.68
CA THR A 168 13.55 17.20 -5.21
C THR A 168 13.61 16.13 -4.12
N SER A 169 13.77 16.52 -2.85
CA SER A 169 13.93 15.59 -1.72
C SER A 169 12.57 15.24 -1.11
N GLY A 170 11.69 16.23 -0.90
CA GLY A 170 10.32 16.00 -0.44
C GLY A 170 9.55 14.99 -1.30
N PRO A 171 9.44 15.17 -2.64
CA PRO A 171 8.77 14.18 -3.48
C PRO A 171 9.44 12.79 -3.47
N CYS A 172 10.77 12.74 -3.30
CA CYS A 172 11.49 11.47 -3.18
C CYS A 172 11.07 10.70 -1.91
N ILE A 173 10.92 11.40 -0.79
CA ILE A 173 10.48 10.81 0.48
C ILE A 173 9.04 10.31 0.35
N CYS A 174 8.15 11.09 -0.27
CA CYS A 174 6.76 10.69 -0.48
C CYS A 174 6.66 9.35 -1.22
N GLY A 175 7.34 9.22 -2.37
CA GLY A 175 7.31 7.99 -3.15
C GLY A 175 7.81 6.77 -2.36
N MET A 176 8.91 6.92 -1.62
CA MET A 176 9.45 5.83 -0.79
C MET A 176 8.52 5.43 0.35
N LEU A 177 7.84 6.40 0.98
CA LEU A 177 6.85 6.13 2.03
C LEU A 177 5.63 5.39 1.46
N GLU A 178 5.11 5.82 0.32
CA GLU A 178 3.97 5.19 -0.36
C GLU A 178 4.31 3.78 -0.83
N GLU A 179 5.51 3.56 -1.38
CA GLU A 179 6.03 2.23 -1.73
C GLU A 179 6.15 1.31 -0.50
N ALA A 180 6.51 1.87 0.66
CA ALA A 180 6.57 1.16 1.94
C ALA A 180 5.19 1.05 2.64
N GLY A 181 4.11 1.49 2.00
CA GLY A 181 2.74 1.32 2.47
C GLY A 181 2.21 2.42 3.41
N TYR A 182 2.99 3.47 3.69
CA TYR A 182 2.53 4.62 4.46
C TYR A 182 1.60 5.51 3.63
N ARG A 183 0.55 6.05 4.26
CA ARG A 183 -0.28 7.10 3.64
C ARG A 183 0.31 8.47 3.93
N VAL A 184 0.91 9.11 2.92
CA VAL A 184 1.38 10.50 3.06
C VAL A 184 0.19 11.44 3.04
N VAL A 185 -0.14 12.03 4.21
CA VAL A 185 -1.31 12.90 4.35
C VAL A 185 -0.99 14.37 4.13
N GLU A 186 0.29 14.76 4.20
CA GLU A 186 0.71 16.14 4.04
C GLU A 186 2.19 16.26 3.59
N ARG A 187 2.46 17.19 2.68
CA ARG A 187 3.82 17.56 2.25
C ARG A 187 3.97 19.08 2.32
N LEU A 188 4.99 19.55 3.04
CA LEU A 188 5.24 20.96 3.29
C LEU A 188 6.64 21.37 2.82
N LEU A 189 6.76 22.62 2.38
CA LEU A 189 8.03 23.29 2.09
C LEU A 189 8.09 24.57 2.93
N LEU A 190 9.04 24.64 3.86
CA LEU A 190 9.16 25.73 4.83
C LEU A 190 10.57 26.35 4.78
N PRO A 191 10.70 27.65 5.11
CA PRO A 191 12.01 28.27 5.35
C PRO A 191 12.64 27.73 6.63
N ASP A 192 13.94 27.97 6.81
CA ASP A 192 14.72 27.53 7.97
C ASP A 192 14.48 28.43 9.20
N GLU A 193 13.20 28.57 9.58
CA GLU A 193 12.74 29.38 10.72
C GLU A 193 12.30 28.48 11.87
N GLN A 194 13.15 28.40 12.90
CA GLN A 194 12.98 27.45 14.01
C GLN A 194 11.56 27.46 14.61
N LYS A 195 10.99 28.65 14.91
CA LYS A 195 9.64 28.76 15.50
C LYS A 195 8.53 28.25 14.58
N LYS A 196 8.66 28.46 13.27
CA LYS A 196 7.71 27.97 12.28
C LYS A 196 7.79 26.45 12.15
N ILE A 197 9.02 25.91 12.17
CA ILE A 197 9.25 24.45 12.17
C ILE A 197 8.63 23.83 13.43
N GLU A 198 8.89 24.39 14.61
CA GLU A 198 8.29 23.93 15.88
C GLU A 198 6.75 23.90 15.80
N GLN A 199 6.13 24.98 15.31
CA GLN A 199 4.67 25.07 15.15
C GLN A 199 4.10 23.99 14.23
N GLU A 200 4.73 23.77 13.07
CA GLU A 200 4.27 22.75 12.12
C GLU A 200 4.48 21.33 12.65
N LEU A 201 5.61 21.04 13.30
CA LEU A 201 5.84 19.74 13.92
C LEU A 201 4.81 19.44 15.02
N ILE A 202 4.47 20.44 15.83
CA ILE A 202 3.39 20.33 16.84
C ILE A 202 2.03 20.11 16.16
N ARG A 203 1.69 20.91 15.13
CA ARG A 203 0.40 20.77 14.42
C ARG A 203 0.25 19.39 13.78
N LEU A 204 1.30 18.88 13.16
CA LEU A 204 1.31 17.57 12.53
C LEU A 204 1.17 16.44 13.57
N SER A 205 1.86 16.56 14.71
CA SER A 205 1.86 15.53 15.76
C SER A 205 0.59 15.55 16.61
N ASP A 206 0.13 16.73 17.03
CA ASP A 206 -0.96 16.85 18.02
C ASP A 206 -2.31 17.08 17.34
N GLY A 207 -2.33 17.90 16.29
CA GLY A 207 -3.55 18.27 15.57
C GLY A 207 -3.92 17.26 14.50
N ARG A 208 -2.99 16.96 13.58
CA ARG A 208 -3.21 15.98 12.51
C ARG A 208 -3.04 14.53 12.99
N GLN A 209 -2.26 14.34 14.06
CA GLN A 209 -1.98 13.05 14.70
C GLN A 209 -1.38 12.03 13.72
N VAL A 210 -0.43 12.49 12.91
CA VAL A 210 0.30 11.57 12.03
C VAL A 210 1.20 10.64 12.83
N ASN A 211 1.49 9.46 12.30
CA ASN A 211 2.32 8.47 13.00
C ASN A 211 3.82 8.74 12.77
N LEU A 212 4.18 9.28 11.61
CA LEU A 212 5.55 9.59 11.23
C LEU A 212 5.67 11.00 10.62
N VAL A 213 6.66 11.77 11.06
CA VAL A 213 7.09 13.01 10.39
C VAL A 213 8.54 12.86 9.95
N LEU A 214 8.77 13.00 8.65
CA LEU A 214 10.12 13.04 8.08
C LEU A 214 10.44 14.46 7.63
N THR A 215 11.48 15.05 8.22
CA THR A 215 12.00 16.34 7.74
C THR A 215 13.21 16.12 6.86
N THR A 216 13.49 17.04 5.93
CA THR A 216 14.73 17.01 5.13
C THR A 216 15.29 18.42 4.97
N GLY A 217 16.60 18.57 5.19
CA GLY A 217 17.29 19.86 5.16
C GLY A 217 17.46 20.52 6.54
N GLY A 218 18.30 21.56 6.60
CA GLY A 218 18.55 22.33 7.82
C GLY A 218 19.30 21.60 8.94
N THR A 219 20.02 20.51 8.64
CA THR A 219 20.73 19.66 9.63
C THR A 219 22.26 19.81 9.62
N GLY A 220 22.81 20.76 8.86
CA GLY A 220 24.25 21.02 8.77
C GLY A 220 24.77 21.98 9.86
N PHE A 221 25.92 22.60 9.61
CA PHE A 221 26.59 23.56 10.52
C PHE A 221 26.33 25.02 10.13
N SER A 222 25.49 25.31 9.13
CA SER A 222 25.11 26.69 8.82
C SER A 222 24.37 27.31 10.01
N GLN A 223 24.50 28.61 10.23
CA GLN A 223 23.71 29.30 11.25
C GLN A 223 22.19 29.25 10.99
N ARG A 224 21.82 29.02 9.72
CA ARG A 224 20.44 28.79 9.28
C ARG A 224 19.98 27.35 9.52
N ASP A 225 20.88 26.38 9.63
CA ASP A 225 20.51 24.98 9.87
C ASP A 225 19.98 24.84 11.31
N ARG A 226 18.66 24.91 11.50
CA ARG A 226 17.99 24.88 12.83
C ARG A 226 17.02 23.73 13.01
N THR A 227 16.98 22.79 12.06
CA THR A 227 16.07 21.64 12.08
C THR A 227 16.23 20.78 13.33
N PRO A 228 17.46 20.40 13.75
CA PRO A 228 17.64 19.60 14.96
C PRO A 228 17.17 20.33 16.22
N GLU A 229 17.47 21.63 16.34
CA GLU A 229 17.06 22.45 17.47
C GLU A 229 15.52 22.57 17.55
N ALA A 230 14.85 22.81 16.42
CA ALA A 230 13.39 22.84 16.34
C ALA A 230 12.78 21.47 16.71
N THR A 231 13.37 20.39 16.24
CA THR A 231 12.90 19.02 16.49
C THR A 231 13.05 18.64 17.97
N MET A 232 14.19 18.96 18.57
CA MET A 232 14.43 18.73 20.00
C MET A 232 13.53 19.60 20.90
N ALA A 233 13.18 20.82 20.47
CA ALA A 233 12.33 21.71 21.24
C ALA A 233 10.88 21.20 21.38
N VAL A 234 10.39 20.41 20.41
CA VAL A 234 9.03 19.83 20.45
C VAL A 234 8.99 18.40 21.01
N ALA A 235 10.15 17.83 21.32
CA ALA A 235 10.30 16.46 21.77
C ALA A 235 9.70 16.26 23.18
N GLU A 236 8.96 15.18 23.36
CA GLU A 236 8.59 14.68 24.70
C GLU A 236 9.57 13.61 25.17
N ARG A 237 10.04 12.77 24.24
CA ARG A 237 11.09 11.78 24.48
C ARG A 237 12.09 11.78 23.34
N ASN A 238 13.35 11.58 23.67
CA ASN A 238 14.40 11.42 22.67
C ASN A 238 14.41 9.98 22.13
N ALA A 239 14.70 9.82 20.84
CA ALA A 239 14.84 8.52 20.18
C ALA A 239 16.15 8.49 19.36
N PRO A 240 17.32 8.69 20.00
CA PRO A 240 18.56 9.05 19.30
C PRO A 240 19.10 7.95 18.38
N GLY A 241 18.79 6.68 18.67
CA GLY A 241 19.29 5.52 17.93
C GLY A 241 19.00 5.57 16.44
N ILE A 242 17.89 6.17 16.00
CA ILE A 242 17.55 6.30 14.58
C ILE A 242 18.51 7.28 13.90
N ALA A 243 18.72 8.47 14.47
CA ALA A 243 19.67 9.45 13.95
C ALA A 243 21.12 8.94 13.98
N GLU A 244 21.48 8.15 14.99
CA GLU A 244 22.77 7.45 15.07
C GLU A 244 22.92 6.42 13.95
N ALA A 245 21.90 5.59 13.72
CA ALA A 245 21.88 4.59 12.66
C ALA A 245 22.02 5.23 11.26
N ILE A 246 21.32 6.34 11.00
CA ILE A 246 21.45 7.12 9.76
C ILE A 246 22.91 7.57 9.56
N ARG A 247 23.52 8.16 10.59
CA ARG A 247 24.91 8.65 10.53
C ARG A 247 25.89 7.50 10.32
N MET A 248 25.73 6.40 11.07
CA MET A 248 26.61 5.23 10.99
C MET A 248 26.55 4.58 9.62
N HIS A 249 25.35 4.40 9.06
CA HIS A 249 25.18 3.91 7.70
C HIS A 249 25.84 4.86 6.69
N SER A 250 25.55 6.17 6.79
CA SER A 250 26.11 7.18 5.89
C SER A 250 27.64 7.30 5.98
N LEU A 251 28.24 7.01 7.15
CA LEU A 251 29.70 7.00 7.35
C LEU A 251 30.41 5.92 6.53
N SER A 252 29.74 4.79 6.27
CA SER A 252 30.25 3.76 5.35
C SER A 252 30.36 4.24 3.90
N ILE A 253 29.61 5.30 3.54
CA ILE A 253 29.55 5.88 2.19
C ILE A 253 30.46 7.12 2.11
N THR A 254 30.43 7.98 3.12
CA THR A 254 31.22 9.21 3.16
C THR A 254 31.57 9.63 4.59
N GLY A 255 32.85 9.93 4.83
CA GLY A 255 33.32 10.45 6.12
C GLY A 255 32.69 11.79 6.54
N ARG A 256 32.08 12.55 5.61
CA ARG A 256 31.38 13.80 5.92
C ARG A 256 30.09 13.58 6.72
N ALA A 257 29.55 12.35 6.74
CA ALA A 257 28.33 12.03 7.46
C ALA A 257 28.41 12.32 8.97
N MET A 258 29.62 12.31 9.56
CA MET A 258 29.83 12.69 10.97
C MET A 258 29.37 14.12 11.30
N LEU A 259 29.26 14.99 10.30
CA LEU A 259 28.88 16.40 10.49
C LEU A 259 27.36 16.61 10.51
N GLY A 260 26.57 15.57 10.24
CA GLY A 260 25.10 15.65 10.27
C GLY A 260 24.58 15.81 11.69
N ARG A 261 23.83 16.88 11.96
CA ARG A 261 23.25 17.15 13.29
C ARG A 261 21.80 16.66 13.45
N GLY A 262 21.26 15.94 12.47
CA GLY A 262 19.87 15.46 12.51
C GLY A 262 19.53 14.72 13.80
N ALA A 263 18.32 14.95 14.30
CA ALA A 263 17.77 14.34 15.50
C ALA A 263 16.58 13.44 15.16
N SER A 264 16.22 12.57 16.11
CA SER A 264 15.03 11.73 16.05
C SER A 264 14.38 11.67 17.42
N VAL A 265 13.09 11.98 17.50
CA VAL A 265 12.36 12.21 18.75
C VAL A 265 10.94 11.68 18.65
N ILE A 266 10.29 11.55 19.80
CA ILE A 266 8.89 11.16 19.91
C ILE A 266 8.11 12.29 20.56
N ARG A 267 6.94 12.60 20.00
CA ARG A 267 5.94 13.50 20.55
C ARG A 267 4.58 12.82 20.50
N GLY A 268 3.95 12.55 21.65
CA GLY A 268 2.74 11.76 21.72
C GLY A 268 2.90 10.39 21.05
N LYS A 269 2.09 10.14 20.02
CA LYS A 269 2.12 8.92 19.19
C LYS A 269 2.84 9.13 17.84
N THR A 270 3.59 10.21 17.70
CA THR A 270 4.28 10.60 16.46
C THR A 270 5.78 10.44 16.62
N LEU A 271 6.39 9.70 15.70
CA LEU A 271 7.84 9.65 15.53
C LEU A 271 8.27 10.77 14.58
N ILE A 272 9.28 11.57 14.95
CA ILE A 272 9.83 12.64 14.13
C ILE A 272 11.30 12.32 13.85
N VAL A 273 11.71 12.30 12.57
CA VAL A 273 13.09 11.98 12.16
C VAL A 273 13.60 13.03 11.17
N ASN A 274 14.78 13.58 11.43
CA ASN A 274 15.45 14.48 10.50
C ASN A 274 16.37 13.71 9.54
N LEU A 275 16.07 13.82 8.25
CA LEU A 275 16.89 13.30 7.17
C LEU A 275 17.87 14.36 6.64
N PRO A 276 18.97 13.93 5.99
CA PRO A 276 19.88 14.84 5.29
C PRO A 276 19.17 15.64 4.18
N GLY A 277 19.75 16.77 3.76
CA GLY A 277 19.09 17.69 2.81
C GLY A 277 19.27 17.41 1.30
N SER A 278 19.99 16.35 0.91
CA SER A 278 20.18 16.01 -0.50
C SER A 278 19.38 14.77 -0.89
N LYS A 279 18.76 14.76 -2.07
CA LYS A 279 17.96 13.63 -2.56
C LYS A 279 18.70 12.28 -2.47
N LYS A 280 19.99 12.26 -2.81
CA LYS A 280 20.83 11.06 -2.72
C LYS A 280 20.93 10.56 -1.27
N ALA A 281 21.34 11.43 -0.36
CA ALA A 281 21.51 11.07 1.05
C ALA A 281 20.17 10.73 1.74
N VAL A 282 19.07 11.38 1.34
CA VAL A 282 17.71 11.01 1.75
C VAL A 282 17.41 9.57 1.37
N LYS A 283 17.61 9.22 0.10
CA LYS A 283 17.33 7.88 -0.42
C LYS A 283 18.14 6.83 0.35
N GLU A 284 19.44 7.02 0.47
CA GLU A 284 20.35 6.12 1.22
C GLU A 284 19.93 5.98 2.69
N SER A 285 19.58 7.09 3.35
CA SER A 285 19.18 7.06 4.76
C SER A 285 17.84 6.36 4.97
N LEU A 286 16.87 6.65 4.10
CA LEU A 286 15.50 6.17 4.23
C LEU A 286 15.38 4.70 3.84
N GLU A 287 16.08 4.24 2.79
CA GLU A 287 16.18 2.81 2.44
C GLU A 287 16.70 1.98 3.62
N TYR A 288 17.63 2.53 4.41
CA TYR A 288 18.19 1.83 5.54
C TYR A 288 17.26 1.76 6.75
N ILE A 289 16.60 2.87 7.13
CA ILE A 289 15.82 2.91 8.38
C ILE A 289 14.36 2.49 8.21
N LEU A 290 13.74 2.76 7.05
CA LEU A 290 12.30 2.66 6.86
C LEU A 290 11.74 1.26 7.16
N PRO A 291 12.40 0.14 6.77
CA PRO A 291 11.93 -1.21 7.10
C PRO A 291 11.86 -1.51 8.60
N HIS A 292 12.51 -0.70 9.44
CA HIS A 292 12.59 -0.90 10.89
C HIS A 292 11.71 0.07 11.69
N LEU A 293 11.21 1.14 11.06
CA LEU A 293 10.40 2.14 11.75
C LEU A 293 9.01 1.62 12.11
N GLU A 294 8.46 0.72 11.30
CA GLU A 294 7.10 0.19 11.43
C GLU A 294 6.84 -0.40 12.83
N HIS A 295 7.76 -1.24 13.31
CA HIS A 295 7.67 -1.86 14.64
C HIS A 295 7.62 -0.81 15.77
N GLY A 296 8.50 0.20 15.69
CA GLY A 296 8.53 1.28 16.69
C GLY A 296 7.24 2.10 16.68
N ILE A 297 6.67 2.35 15.51
CA ILE A 297 5.41 3.08 15.35
C ILE A 297 4.23 2.22 15.86
N GLY A 298 4.26 0.90 15.69
CA GLY A 298 3.25 -0.03 16.21
C GLY A 298 3.16 -0.02 17.74
N ILE A 299 4.30 0.03 18.41
CA ILE A 299 4.36 0.19 19.86
C ILE A 299 3.80 1.55 20.27
N LEU A 300 4.18 2.64 19.58
CA LEU A 300 3.70 3.99 19.90
C LEU A 300 2.18 4.15 19.74
N THR A 301 1.61 3.48 18.75
CA THR A 301 0.18 3.55 18.45
C THR A 301 -0.66 2.66 19.38
N GLY A 302 -0.03 1.65 19.99
CA GLY A 302 -0.66 0.68 20.89
C GLY A 302 -1.18 -0.57 20.16
N GLU A 303 -0.71 -0.80 18.94
CA GLU A 303 -1.13 -1.91 18.07
C GLU A 303 -0.17 -3.10 18.14
N GLU A 304 1.05 -2.89 18.65
CA GLU A 304 2.03 -3.94 18.90
C GLU A 304 2.39 -4.04 20.38
N ALA A 305 2.61 -5.27 20.86
CA ALA A 305 3.01 -5.52 22.24
C ALA A 305 4.49 -5.19 22.46
N GLU A 306 4.82 -4.68 23.64
CA GLU A 306 6.21 -4.40 24.03
C GLU A 306 7.07 -5.67 23.96
N CYS A 307 8.29 -5.54 23.41
CA CYS A 307 9.29 -6.60 23.44
C CYS A 307 9.64 -6.98 24.90
N GLY A 308 9.08 -8.08 25.38
CA GLY A 308 9.23 -8.57 26.76
C GLY A 308 7.94 -9.11 27.39
N GLY A 309 6.77 -8.86 26.77
CA GLY A 309 5.48 -9.36 27.22
C GLY A 309 5.18 -10.82 26.82
N ARG A 310 6.03 -11.77 27.22
CA ARG A 310 5.63 -13.17 27.34
C ARG A 310 6.00 -13.64 28.74
N VAL A 311 5.02 -13.63 29.63
CA VAL A 311 5.02 -14.46 30.85
C VAL A 311 4.16 -15.68 30.54
#